data_AF-A0A8T4TMQ3-F1
#
_entry.id   AF-A0A8T4TMQ3-F1
#
_cell.length_a   1.000
_cell.length_b   1.000
_cell.length_c   1.000
_cell.angle_alpha   90.00
_cell.angle_beta   90.00
_cell.angle_gamma   90.00
#
_symmetry.space_group_name_H-M   'P 1'
#
loop_
_entity.id
_entity.type
_entity.pdbx_description
1 polymer ?
#
loop_
_entity_poly.entity_id
_entity_poly.type
_entity_poly.pdbx_seq_one_letter_code
_entity_poly.pdbx_strand_id
1 'polypeptide(L)'
;GRIAIMINSCDAIIVIGGSSGTLIETLVGYLLGKSIVVIEETGLTTENIKKIIDAEHYLDDKKLVKINFAKTAKDAVSLAIENIGKGRSSSDIPPMS
;
A
#
# COMPACT_ATOMS: atom_id res chain seq x y z
N GLY A 1 -4.89 -11.77 14.97
CA GLY A 1 -4.42 -13.15 14.79
C GLY A 1 -4.21 -13.48 13.32
N ARG A 2 -5.25 -13.94 12.61
CA ARG A 2 -5.14 -14.47 11.23
C ARG A 2 -4.53 -13.50 10.21
N ILE A 3 -5.01 -12.26 10.16
CA ILE A 3 -4.55 -11.26 9.17
C ILE A 3 -3.07 -10.94 9.37
N ALA A 4 -2.62 -10.73 10.61
CA ALA A 4 -1.22 -10.44 10.90
C ALA A 4 -0.29 -11.58 10.45
N ILE A 5 -0.69 -12.85 10.65
CA ILE A 5 0.10 -14.01 10.19
C ILE A 5 0.21 -14.03 8.66
N MET A 6 -0.91 -13.83 7.97
CA MET A 6 -0.95 -13.79 6.50
C MET A 6 -0.05 -12.68 5.95
N ILE A 7 -0.21 -11.45 6.44
CA ILE A 7 0.56 -10.30 5.96
C ILE A 7 2.04 -10.44 6.34
N ASN A 8 2.36 -11.01 7.50
CA ASN A 8 3.75 -11.21 7.89
C ASN A 8 4.44 -12.30 7.05
N SER A 9 3.69 -13.13 6.32
CA SER A 9 4.21 -14.20 5.47
C SER A 9 4.49 -13.79 4.02
N CYS A 10 4.27 -12.52 3.66
CA CYS A 10 4.59 -11.99 2.34
C CYS A 10 5.52 -10.77 2.40
N ASP A 11 6.19 -10.48 1.29
CA ASP A 11 7.03 -9.29 1.13
C ASP A 11 6.28 -8.10 0.50
N ALA A 12 5.22 -8.39 -0.26
CA ALA A 12 4.41 -7.40 -0.94
C ALA A 12 2.92 -7.81 -0.95
N ILE A 13 2.05 -6.83 -1.17
CA ILE A 13 0.59 -6.97 -1.21
C ILE A 13 0.08 -6.30 -2.49
N ILE A 14 -0.69 -7.04 -3.28
CA ILE A 14 -1.44 -6.49 -4.41
C ILE A 14 -2.91 -6.45 -4.01
N VAL A 15 -3.49 -5.25 -4.01
CA VAL A 15 -4.87 -4.99 -3.57
C VAL A 15 -5.77 -4.89 -4.80
N ILE A 16 -6.80 -5.73 -4.86
CA ILE A 16 -7.74 -5.81 -6.00
C ILE A 16 -9.16 -5.82 -5.44
N GLY A 17 -9.92 -4.77 -5.73
CA GLY A 17 -11.32 -4.64 -5.30
C GLY A 17 -11.53 -4.78 -3.78
N GLY A 18 -12.58 -5.49 -3.39
CA GLY A 18 -12.87 -5.84 -2.00
C GLY A 18 -13.69 -4.83 -1.20
N SER A 19 -13.99 -5.21 0.04
CA SER A 19 -14.80 -4.46 1.01
C SER A 19 -13.93 -3.96 2.18
N SER A 20 -14.52 -3.66 3.33
CA SER A 20 -13.82 -3.22 4.55
C SER A 20 -12.70 -4.16 5.01
N GLY A 21 -12.85 -5.48 4.82
CA GLY A 21 -11.80 -6.46 5.16
C GLY A 21 -10.49 -6.21 4.41
N THR A 22 -10.57 -5.91 3.12
CA THR A 22 -9.43 -5.58 2.26
C THR A 22 -8.77 -4.26 2.67
N LEU A 23 -9.57 -3.29 3.13
CA LEU A 23 -9.02 -2.04 3.69
C LEU A 23 -8.23 -2.32 4.97
N ILE A 24 -8.77 -3.15 5.88
CA ILE A 24 -8.06 -3.54 7.10
C ILE A 24 -6.74 -4.25 6.76
N GLU A 25 -6.75 -5.17 5.80
CA GLU A 25 -5.53 -5.86 5.34
C GLU A 25 -4.50 -4.89 4.77
N THR A 26 -4.95 -3.89 3.99
CA THR A 26 -4.09 -2.83 3.43
C THR A 26 -3.47 -1.98 4.54
N LEU A 27 -4.26 -1.57 5.54
CA LEU A 27 -3.78 -0.79 6.69
C LEU A 27 -2.75 -1.60 7.52
N VAL A 28 -3.01 -2.88 7.76
CA VAL A 28 -2.06 -3.76 8.45
C VAL A 28 -0.78 -3.93 7.63
N GLY A 29 -0.87 -4.10 6.32
CA GLY A 29 0.26 -4.11 5.41
C GLY A 29 1.14 -2.86 5.52
N TYR A 30 0.49 -1.69 5.57
CA TYR A 30 1.17 -0.41 5.67
C TYR A 30 1.92 -0.29 7.00
N LEU A 31 1.27 -0.65 8.11
CA LEU A 31 1.87 -0.66 9.44
C LEU A 31 3.08 -1.61 9.54
N LEU A 32 3.06 -2.70 8.77
CA LEU A 32 4.15 -3.67 8.69
C LEU A 32 5.19 -3.33 7.61
N GLY A 33 5.08 -2.18 6.96
CA GLY A 33 6.04 -1.72 5.97
C GLY A 33 6.10 -2.59 4.71
N LYS A 34 5.01 -3.26 4.34
CA LYS A 34 4.95 -4.10 3.15
C LYS A 34 4.87 -3.24 1.89
N SER A 35 5.49 -3.68 0.80
CA SER A 35 5.27 -3.08 -0.51
C SER A 35 3.80 -3.24 -0.90
N ILE A 36 3.09 -2.15 -1.19
CA ILE A 36 1.65 -2.16 -1.47
C ILE A 36 1.39 -1.56 -2.85
N VAL A 37 0.67 -2.32 -3.68
CA VAL A 37 0.19 -1.86 -4.99
C VAL A 37 -1.30 -2.10 -5.11
N VAL A 38 -2.05 -1.06 -5.43
CA VAL A 38 -3.49 -1.12 -5.68
C VAL A 38 -3.72 -1.21 -7.19
N ILE A 39 -4.45 -2.24 -7.63
CA ILE A 39 -4.93 -2.28 -9.01
C ILE A 39 -6.13 -1.35 -9.11
N GLU A 40 -6.00 -0.35 -9.98
CA GLU A 40 -7.06 0.56 -10.36
C GLU A 40 -8.13 -0.21 -11.14
N GLU A 41 -9.39 0.20 -10.98
CA GLU A 41 -10.61 -0.40 -11.56
C GLU A 41 -11.28 -1.47 -10.69
N THR A 42 -12.52 -1.17 -10.26
CA THR A 42 -13.63 -2.12 -9.99
C THR A 42 -14.86 -1.45 -9.34
N GLY A 43 -14.83 -0.16 -8.97
CA GLY A 43 -15.95 0.48 -8.24
C GLY A 43 -16.09 0.00 -6.79
N LEU A 44 -15.01 -0.56 -6.23
CA LEU A 44 -14.96 -1.19 -4.91
C LEU A 44 -14.02 -0.41 -3.96
N THR A 45 -13.76 -0.93 -2.77
CA THR A 45 -13.06 -0.23 -1.68
C THR A 45 -11.66 0.26 -2.04
N THR A 46 -11.02 -0.30 -3.09
CA THR A 46 -9.77 0.24 -3.66
C THR A 46 -9.87 1.71 -4.10
N GLU A 47 -11.07 2.22 -4.42
CA GLU A 47 -11.29 3.65 -4.67
C GLU A 47 -11.28 4.50 -3.40
N ASN A 48 -11.65 3.93 -2.25
CA ASN A 48 -11.60 4.65 -0.98
C ASN A 48 -10.17 4.86 -0.50
N ILE A 49 -9.22 4.00 -0.88
CA ILE A 49 -7.80 4.18 -0.57
C ILE A 49 -7.31 5.52 -1.11
N LYS A 50 -7.67 5.90 -2.35
CA LYS A 50 -7.31 7.19 -2.95
C LYS A 50 -7.85 8.40 -2.19
N LYS A 51 -8.93 8.23 -1.40
CA LYS A 51 -9.56 9.32 -0.65
C LYS A 51 -8.94 9.53 0.73
N ILE A 52 -8.18 8.56 1.24
CA ILE A 52 -7.63 8.57 2.60
C ILE A 52 -6.10 8.67 2.63
N ILE A 53 -5.45 8.58 1.47
CA ILE A 53 -4.02 8.86 1.34
C ILE A 53 -3.76 10.33 1.06
N ASP A 54 -2.59 10.82 1.44
CA ASP A 54 -2.12 12.15 1.08
C ASP A 54 -1.74 12.24 -0.40
N ALA A 55 -1.39 13.46 -0.85
CA ALA A 55 -0.98 13.72 -2.23
C ALA A 55 0.29 12.97 -2.65
N GLU A 56 1.10 12.52 -1.69
CA GLU A 56 2.33 11.75 -1.92
C GLU A 56 2.11 10.24 -1.84
N HIS A 57 0.86 9.81 -1.64
CA HIS A 57 0.37 8.45 -1.51
C HIS A 57 0.81 7.73 -0.21
N TYR A 58 0.82 8.43 0.91
CA TYR A 58 0.99 7.86 2.25
C TYR A 58 -0.31 7.90 3.05
N LEU A 59 -0.51 6.93 3.95
CA LEU A 59 -1.68 6.87 4.83
C LEU A 59 -1.58 7.74 6.08
N ASP A 60 -0.36 8.04 6.52
CA ASP A 60 -0.11 8.87 7.70
C ASP A 60 1.23 9.62 7.62
N ASP A 61 1.47 10.50 8.59
CA ASP A 61 2.69 11.30 8.71
C ASP A 61 3.96 10.46 8.96
N LYS A 62 3.81 9.19 9.37
CA LYS A 62 4.97 8.30 9.55
C LYS A 62 5.53 7.88 8.21
N LYS A 63 4.71 7.91 7.15
CA LYS A 63 5.11 7.63 5.77
C LYS A 63 5.88 6.31 5.67
N LEU A 64 5.33 5.22 6.23
CA LEU A 64 6.09 3.96 6.32
C LEU A 64 6.44 3.41 4.93
N VAL A 65 5.45 3.37 4.03
CA VAL A 65 5.58 2.92 2.64
C VAL A 65 4.68 3.74 1.73
N LYS A 66 5.09 3.97 0.50
CA LYS A 66 4.23 4.63 -0.51
C LYS A 66 3.25 3.62 -1.08
N ILE A 67 1.97 3.98 -1.15
CA ILE A 67 0.96 3.17 -1.85
C ILE A 67 1.08 3.46 -3.35
N ASN A 68 1.37 2.42 -4.13
CA ASN A 68 1.48 2.52 -5.58
C ASN A 68 0.18 2.08 -6.25
N PHE A 69 -0.03 2.54 -7.48
CA PHE A 69 -1.22 2.23 -8.28
C PHE A 69 -0.81 1.66 -9.62
N ALA A 70 -1.56 0.67 -10.11
CA ALA A 70 -1.32 0.00 -11.37
C ALA A 70 -2.64 -0.26 -12.11
N LYS A 71 -2.63 -0.28 -13.44
CA LYS A 71 -3.82 -0.60 -14.26
C LYS A 71 -3.87 -2.05 -14.72
N THR A 72 -2.75 -2.77 -14.64
CA THR A 72 -2.66 -4.17 -15.06
C THR A 72 -2.00 -5.00 -13.99
N ALA A 73 -2.31 -6.29 -13.96
CA ALA A 73 -1.66 -7.24 -13.06
C ALA A 73 -0.14 -7.29 -13.27
N LYS A 74 0.31 -7.15 -14.53
CA LYS A 74 1.74 -7.12 -14.87
C LYS A 74 2.43 -5.92 -14.22
N ASP A 75 1.87 -4.73 -14.38
CA ASP A 75 2.45 -3.52 -13.79
C ASP A 75 2.41 -3.58 -12.26
N ALA A 76 1.34 -4.14 -11.69
CA ALA A 76 1.21 -4.33 -10.26
C ALA A 76 2.32 -5.22 -9.68
N VAL A 77 2.62 -6.34 -10.35
CA VAL A 77 3.70 -7.24 -9.93
C VAL A 77 5.06 -6.57 -10.08
N SER A 78 5.32 -5.87 -11.19
CA SER A 78 6.59 -5.15 -11.39
C SER A 78 6.81 -4.12 -10.28
N LEU A 79 5.82 -3.26 -10.02
CA LEU A 79 5.89 -2.25 -8.96
C LEU A 79 6.03 -2.87 -7.57
N ALA A 80 5.34 -3.98 -7.31
CA ALA A 80 5.41 -4.66 -6.02
C ALA A 80 6.84 -5.11 -5.73
N ILE A 81 7.47 -5.81 -6.68
CA ILE A 81 8.85 -6.32 -6.57
C ILE A 81 9.85 -5.17 -6.48
N GLU A 82 9.71 -4.14 -7.31
CA GLU A 82 10.61 -2.98 -7.31
C GLU A 82 10.64 -2.24 -5.98
N ASN A 83 9.56 -2.29 -5.19
CA ASN A 83 9.42 -1.56 -3.94
C ASN A 83 9.59 -2.42 -2.68
N ILE A 84 9.92 -3.72 -2.80
CA ILE A 84 10.23 -4.55 -1.62
C ILE A 84 11.43 -3.96 -0.87
N GLY A 85 11.27 -3.79 0.45
CA GLY A 85 12.31 -3.24 1.33
C GLY A 85 12.58 -1.75 1.16
N LYS A 86 11.87 -1.06 0.26
CA LYS A 86 11.92 0.40 0.14
C LYS A 86 10.89 1.01 1.08
N GLY A 87 11.38 1.58 2.19
CA GLY A 87 10.56 2.49 3.01
C GLY A 87 10.36 3.84 2.31
N ARG A 88 9.85 4.85 3.03
CA ARG A 88 9.92 6.24 2.56
C ARG A 88 11.31 6.63 2.08
N SER A 89 11.34 7.41 1.00
CA SER A 89 12.58 8.02 0.53
C SER A 89 13.01 9.16 1.47
N SER A 90 14.29 9.52 1.45
CA SER A 90 14.78 10.68 2.22
C SER A 90 14.09 11.99 1.82
N SER A 91 13.62 12.12 0.57
CA SER A 91 12.83 13.26 0.11
C SER A 91 11.42 13.33 0.70
N ASP A 92 10.90 12.22 1.24
CA ASP A 92 9.58 12.19 1.88
C ASP A 92 9.60 12.66 3.34
N ILE A 93 10.80 12.78 3.92
CA ILE A 93 11.01 13.29 5.28
C ILE A 93 10.83 14.80 5.22
N PRO A 94 9.84 15.39 5.93
CA PRO A 94 9.70 16.84 6.00
C PRO A 94 11.02 17.45 6.49
N PRO A 95 11.46 18.61 5.96
CA PRO A 95 12.62 19.29 6.48
C PRO A 95 12.43 19.49 7.99
N MET A 96 13.40 19.05 8.79
CA MET A 96 13.37 19.31 10.23
C MET A 96 13.44 20.83 10.42
N SER A 97 12.38 21.37 11.04
CA SER A 97 12.27 22.77 11.44
C SER A 97 13.28 23.13 12.52
#